data_AF-K9YMQ6-F1
#
_entry.id   AF-K9YMQ6-F1
#
_cell.length_a   1.000
_cell.length_b   1.000
_cell.length_c   1.000
_cell.angle_alpha   90.00
_cell.angle_beta   90.00
_cell.angle_gamma   90.00
#
_symmetry.space_group_name_H-M   'P 1'
#
loop_
_entity.id
_entity.type
_entity.pdbx_description
1 polymer ?
#
loop_
_entity_poly.entity_id
_entity_poly.type
_entity_poly.pdbx_seq_one_letter_code
_entity_poly.pdbx_strand_id
1 'polypeptide(L)'
;MKKKDYEDFIDQDLMPKLTKQIAAELHNSQTELQRCKWAEGEANTDTDFSYLAGQKALNIFQDIISLYPLFKNKIAIEVQSPDLKISFKILDSKITVKRKIELKSGYTEKGHDVIIPGSTIGKLDINIWVIFVLRKDNNQQFDIRYGRYYKGIKITENDLFQDRTPRPKLAWSGFQKIDENPDDKIVDKDKEWIKRYAQVAVNRIINDELNRSSWQDDLVIEIIKYLLNNPEILEEIMKKLSIDKNILIAKIKK
;
A
#
# COMPACT_ATOMS: atom_id res chain seq x y z
N MET A 1 -17.17 20.88 -20.53
CA MET A 1 -16.93 19.80 -19.54
C MET A 1 -16.23 20.42 -18.34
N LYS A 2 -16.67 20.14 -17.11
CA LYS A 2 -16.08 20.69 -15.88
C LYS A 2 -14.92 19.81 -15.42
N LYS A 3 -14.07 20.35 -14.54
CA LYS A 3 -12.96 19.59 -13.90
C LYS A 3 -13.44 18.25 -13.30
N LYS A 4 -14.59 18.28 -12.62
CA LYS A 4 -15.22 17.14 -11.97
C LYS A 4 -15.50 15.99 -12.94
N ASP A 5 -16.02 16.27 -14.13
CA ASP A 5 -16.31 15.25 -15.15
C ASP A 5 -15.04 14.52 -15.60
N TYR A 6 -13.91 15.25 -15.74
CA TYR A 6 -12.62 14.64 -16.05
C TYR A 6 -12.08 13.82 -14.88
N GLU A 7 -12.20 14.30 -13.64
CA GLU A 7 -11.79 13.55 -12.45
C GLU A 7 -12.58 12.25 -12.31
N ASP A 8 -13.90 12.30 -12.49
CA ASP A 8 -14.77 11.14 -12.37
C ASP A 8 -14.47 10.11 -13.48
N PHE A 9 -14.30 10.55 -14.73
CA PHE A 9 -13.85 9.66 -15.82
C PHE A 9 -12.47 9.05 -15.53
N ILE A 10 -11.51 9.86 -15.07
CA ILE A 10 -10.17 9.36 -14.76
C ILE A 10 -10.24 8.29 -13.67
N ASP A 11 -11.01 8.51 -12.61
CA ASP A 11 -11.04 7.64 -11.45
C ASP A 11 -11.87 6.37 -11.63
N GLN A 12 -12.99 6.47 -12.34
CA GLN A 12 -13.98 5.38 -12.47
C GLN A 12 -13.74 4.53 -13.72
N ASP A 13 -13.27 5.11 -14.81
CA ASP A 13 -13.09 4.42 -16.08
C ASP A 13 -11.62 4.18 -16.41
N LEU A 14 -10.82 5.26 -16.40
CA LEU A 14 -9.49 5.23 -17.00
C LEU A 14 -8.48 4.52 -16.09
N MET A 15 -8.38 4.92 -14.82
CA MET A 15 -7.40 4.37 -13.88
C MET A 15 -7.54 2.85 -13.65
N PRO A 16 -8.75 2.27 -13.47
CA PRO A 16 -8.90 0.83 -13.32
C PRO A 16 -8.45 0.07 -14.58
N LYS A 17 -8.86 0.53 -15.77
CA LYS A 17 -8.48 -0.09 -17.06
C LYS A 17 -6.98 0.04 -17.33
N LEU A 18 -6.43 1.23 -17.10
CA LEU A 18 -5.01 1.51 -17.28
C LEU A 18 -4.17 0.62 -16.36
N THR A 19 -4.53 0.50 -15.09
CA THR A 19 -3.81 -0.35 -14.13
C THR A 19 -3.82 -1.82 -14.55
N LYS A 20 -5.01 -2.36 -14.90
CA LYS A 20 -5.14 -3.75 -15.36
C LYS A 20 -4.30 -4.01 -16.62
N GLN A 21 -4.40 -3.14 -17.61
CA GLN A 21 -3.68 -3.34 -18.88
C GLN A 21 -2.17 -3.21 -18.69
N ILE A 22 -1.69 -2.28 -17.85
CA ILE A 22 -0.26 -2.19 -17.51
C ILE A 22 0.20 -3.49 -16.85
N ALA A 23 -0.57 -4.02 -15.89
CA ALA A 23 -0.24 -5.28 -15.23
C ALA A 23 -0.18 -6.47 -16.21
N ALA A 24 -1.14 -6.56 -17.14
CA ALA A 24 -1.16 -7.59 -18.17
C ALA A 24 0.01 -7.49 -19.14
N GLU A 25 0.35 -6.28 -19.58
CA GLU A 25 1.48 -6.04 -20.47
C GLU A 25 2.83 -6.33 -19.78
N LEU A 26 2.98 -5.92 -18.52
CA LEU A 26 4.14 -6.30 -17.71
C LEU A 26 4.26 -7.83 -17.57
N HIS A 27 3.14 -8.54 -17.39
CA HIS A 27 3.16 -10.00 -17.31
C HIS A 27 3.68 -10.65 -18.61
N ASN A 28 3.37 -10.07 -19.76
CA ASN A 28 3.88 -10.54 -21.05
C ASN A 28 5.35 -10.14 -21.30
N SER A 29 5.85 -9.14 -20.58
CA SER A 29 7.20 -8.57 -20.70
C SER A 29 8.27 -9.26 -19.83
N GLN A 30 8.24 -10.60 -19.73
CA GLN A 30 9.17 -11.36 -18.88
C GLN A 30 10.65 -11.06 -19.19
N THR A 31 11.03 -11.03 -20.47
CA THR A 31 12.40 -10.75 -20.90
C THR A 31 12.85 -9.33 -20.52
N GLU A 32 11.95 -8.34 -20.58
CA GLU A 32 12.26 -6.97 -20.15
C GLU A 32 12.40 -6.90 -18.62
N LEU A 33 11.55 -7.61 -17.87
CA LEU A 33 11.63 -7.70 -16.41
C LEU A 33 12.91 -8.40 -15.92
N GLN A 34 13.38 -9.42 -16.63
CA GLN A 34 14.67 -10.09 -16.35
C GLN A 34 15.86 -9.13 -16.52
N ARG A 35 15.74 -8.11 -17.38
CA ARG A 35 16.79 -7.11 -17.61
C ARG A 35 16.77 -5.97 -16.59
N CYS A 36 15.68 -5.80 -15.84
CA CYS A 36 15.62 -4.80 -14.79
C CYS A 36 16.63 -5.12 -13.68
N LYS A 37 17.31 -4.08 -13.18
CA LYS A 37 18.03 -4.17 -11.92
C LYS A 37 17.03 -4.17 -10.77
N TRP A 38 17.11 -5.20 -9.94
CA TRP A 38 16.26 -5.35 -8.76
C TRP A 38 17.08 -5.13 -7.50
N ALA A 39 16.57 -4.34 -6.57
CA ALA A 39 17.20 -4.14 -5.29
C ALA A 39 17.08 -5.39 -4.40
N GLU A 40 18.13 -5.62 -3.59
CA GLU A 40 18.08 -6.50 -2.43
C GLU A 40 17.43 -5.72 -1.28
N GLY A 41 16.10 -5.81 -1.12
CA GLY A 41 15.38 -5.12 -0.06
C GLY A 41 14.10 -4.42 -0.51
N GLU A 42 13.76 -3.28 0.12
CA GLU A 42 12.50 -2.58 -0.13
C GLU A 42 12.40 -2.05 -1.58
N ALA A 43 11.27 -2.36 -2.22
CA ALA A 43 10.97 -2.17 -3.65
C ALA A 43 10.95 -0.71 -4.15
N ASN A 44 10.99 0.28 -3.27
CA ASN A 44 10.89 1.71 -3.60
C ASN A 44 12.12 2.26 -4.35
N THR A 45 13.17 1.45 -4.53
CA THR A 45 14.36 1.78 -5.34
C THR A 45 14.43 1.01 -6.66
N ASP A 46 13.43 0.20 -7.02
CA ASP A 46 13.40 -0.53 -8.30
C ASP A 46 13.07 0.43 -9.46
N THR A 47 14.03 1.27 -9.83
CA THR A 47 13.88 2.32 -10.85
C THR A 47 13.65 1.76 -12.24
N ASP A 48 14.29 0.64 -12.58
CA ASP A 48 14.17 0.01 -13.90
C ASP A 48 12.75 -0.54 -14.10
N PHE A 49 12.19 -1.17 -13.07
CA PHE A 49 10.81 -1.62 -13.07
C PHE A 49 9.84 -0.43 -13.20
N SER A 50 10.08 0.63 -12.43
CA SER A 50 9.25 1.85 -12.50
C SER A 50 9.29 2.48 -13.89
N TYR A 51 10.46 2.51 -14.53
CA TYR A 51 10.63 3.02 -15.88
C TYR A 51 9.91 2.15 -16.91
N LEU A 52 10.08 0.81 -16.85
CA LEU A 52 9.40 -0.13 -17.73
C LEU A 52 7.88 0.02 -17.63
N ALA A 53 7.34 0.02 -16.41
CA ALA A 53 5.91 0.21 -16.17
C ALA A 53 5.43 1.59 -16.70
N GLY A 54 6.26 2.62 -16.61
CA GLY A 54 5.96 3.95 -17.16
C GLY A 54 5.89 3.97 -18.68
N GLN A 55 6.81 3.28 -19.36
CA GLN A 55 6.77 3.12 -20.83
C GLN A 55 5.51 2.38 -21.27
N LYS A 56 5.16 1.27 -20.61
CA LYS A 56 3.93 0.53 -20.90
C LYS A 56 2.69 1.41 -20.68
N ALA A 57 2.65 2.20 -19.61
CA ALA A 57 1.54 3.11 -19.31
C ALA A 57 1.30 4.15 -20.42
N LEU A 58 2.36 4.69 -21.02
CA LEU A 58 2.25 5.66 -22.13
C LEU A 58 1.58 5.04 -23.36
N ASN A 59 1.99 3.83 -23.75
CA ASN A 59 1.44 3.12 -24.90
C ASN A 59 -0.02 2.73 -24.67
N ILE A 60 -0.29 2.09 -23.52
CA ILE A 60 -1.61 1.61 -23.14
C ILE A 60 -2.62 2.75 -23.02
N PHE A 61 -2.19 3.91 -22.52
CA PHE A 61 -3.07 5.07 -22.45
C PHE A 61 -3.60 5.47 -23.84
N GLN A 62 -2.77 5.43 -24.89
CA GLN A 62 -3.21 5.76 -26.25
C GLN A 62 -4.29 4.78 -26.74
N ASP A 63 -4.11 3.49 -26.46
CA ASP A 63 -5.07 2.46 -26.84
C ASP A 63 -6.40 2.65 -26.09
N ILE A 64 -6.35 2.85 -24.77
CA ILE A 64 -7.56 3.04 -23.96
C ILE A 64 -8.28 4.33 -24.34
N ILE A 65 -7.60 5.47 -24.42
CA ILE A 65 -8.26 6.76 -24.66
C ILE A 65 -8.90 6.82 -26.05
N SER A 66 -8.41 6.02 -27.00
CA SER A 66 -8.99 5.90 -28.35
C SER A 66 -10.42 5.35 -28.33
N LEU A 67 -10.76 4.54 -27.31
CA LEU A 67 -12.09 3.96 -27.08
C LEU A 67 -13.10 4.98 -26.51
N TYR A 68 -12.65 6.17 -26.15
CA TYR A 68 -13.46 7.21 -25.54
C TYR A 68 -13.46 8.49 -26.39
N PRO A 69 -14.22 8.56 -27.50
CA PRO A 69 -14.21 9.69 -28.44
C PRO A 69 -14.44 11.06 -27.79
N LEU A 70 -15.21 11.11 -26.69
CA LEU A 70 -15.48 12.34 -25.94
C LEU A 70 -14.21 12.95 -25.30
N PHE A 71 -13.28 12.09 -24.88
CA PHE A 71 -12.05 12.42 -24.16
C PHE A 71 -10.79 12.30 -25.05
N LYS A 72 -10.89 11.54 -26.14
CA LYS A 72 -9.85 11.41 -27.17
C LYS A 72 -9.40 12.80 -27.65
N ASN A 73 -8.10 13.00 -27.74
CA ASN A 73 -7.45 14.28 -28.10
C ASN A 73 -7.70 15.44 -27.11
N LYS A 74 -8.34 15.21 -25.95
CA LYS A 74 -8.49 16.22 -24.89
C LYS A 74 -7.61 15.95 -23.68
N ILE A 75 -7.13 14.73 -23.52
CA ILE A 75 -6.29 14.32 -22.41
C ILE A 75 -4.94 13.85 -22.96
N ALA A 76 -3.86 14.39 -22.42
CA ALA A 76 -2.52 13.85 -22.56
C ALA A 76 -2.01 13.40 -21.19
N ILE A 77 -1.10 12.43 -21.15
CA ILE A 77 -0.48 12.00 -19.90
C ILE A 77 1.03 12.26 -19.88
N GLU A 78 1.52 12.52 -18.68
CA GLU A 78 2.94 12.47 -18.35
C GLU A 78 3.12 11.49 -17.19
N VAL A 79 4.11 10.60 -17.28
CA VAL A 79 4.40 9.59 -16.26
C VAL A 79 5.79 9.84 -15.69
N GLN A 80 5.90 9.84 -14.36
CA GLN A 80 7.16 10.06 -13.64
C GLN A 80 7.44 8.91 -12.66
N SER A 81 8.72 8.53 -12.55
CA SER A 81 9.25 7.55 -11.61
C SER A 81 10.04 8.21 -10.46
N PRO A 82 10.25 7.57 -9.30
CA PRO A 82 9.81 6.22 -8.89
C PRO A 82 8.30 6.13 -8.65
N ASP A 83 7.76 4.90 -8.67
CA ASP A 83 6.33 4.58 -8.87
C ASP A 83 5.80 5.06 -10.23
N LEU A 84 4.49 4.94 -10.49
CA LEU A 84 3.83 5.59 -11.63
C LEU A 84 3.04 6.79 -11.14
N LYS A 85 3.67 7.97 -11.15
CA LYS A 85 2.98 9.24 -10.92
C LYS A 85 2.48 9.75 -12.26
N ILE A 86 1.17 9.79 -12.44
CA ILE A 86 0.51 10.10 -13.72
C ILE A 86 -0.14 11.47 -13.62
N SER A 87 0.26 12.39 -14.51
CA SER A 87 -0.37 13.70 -14.67
C SER A 87 -1.21 13.72 -15.94
N PHE A 88 -2.53 13.76 -15.79
CA PHE A 88 -3.48 13.92 -16.88
C PHE A 88 -3.66 15.41 -17.17
N LYS A 89 -3.09 15.87 -18.28
CA LYS A 89 -3.16 17.24 -18.78
C LYS A 89 -4.36 17.37 -19.70
N ILE A 90 -5.29 18.24 -19.34
CA ILE A 90 -6.50 18.50 -20.12
C ILE A 90 -6.18 19.61 -21.14
N LEU A 91 -6.08 19.29 -22.42
CA LEU A 91 -5.48 20.14 -23.45
C LEU A 91 -6.28 21.42 -23.75
N ASP A 92 -7.59 21.40 -23.55
CA ASP A 92 -8.47 22.56 -23.75
C ASP A 92 -8.56 23.47 -22.51
N SER A 93 -7.79 23.19 -21.45
CA SER A 93 -7.79 23.96 -20.22
C SER A 93 -6.42 23.99 -19.54
N LYS A 94 -6.28 24.74 -18.44
CA LYS A 94 -5.09 24.67 -17.57
C LYS A 94 -5.23 23.61 -16.47
N ILE A 95 -6.17 22.68 -16.62
CA ILE A 95 -6.46 21.67 -15.60
C ILE A 95 -5.44 20.53 -15.71
N THR A 96 -4.91 20.12 -14.55
CA THR A 96 -4.13 18.89 -14.42
C THR A 96 -4.72 18.06 -13.29
N VAL A 97 -4.99 16.79 -13.58
CA VAL A 97 -5.42 15.80 -12.59
C VAL A 97 -4.24 14.86 -12.33
N LYS A 98 -3.81 14.74 -11.07
CA LYS A 98 -2.67 13.89 -10.69
C LYS A 98 -3.19 12.63 -10.00
N ARG A 99 -2.71 11.48 -10.44
CA ARG A 99 -2.94 10.17 -9.81
C ARG A 99 -1.64 9.39 -9.70
N LYS A 100 -1.68 8.31 -8.93
CA LYS A 100 -0.54 7.43 -8.72
C LYS A 100 -1.00 5.98 -8.81
N ILE A 101 -0.19 5.13 -9.43
CA ILE A 101 -0.19 3.68 -9.24
C ILE A 101 1.08 3.35 -8.46
N GLU A 102 0.92 2.71 -7.31
CA GLU A 102 2.03 2.27 -6.48
C GLU A 102 2.63 0.98 -7.04
N LEU A 103 3.95 0.93 -7.09
CA LEU A 103 4.67 -0.22 -7.58
C LEU A 103 5.29 -0.96 -6.40
N LYS A 104 5.03 -2.26 -6.34
CA LYS A 104 5.58 -3.15 -5.32
C LYS A 104 6.28 -4.33 -5.97
N SER A 105 7.38 -4.74 -5.36
CA SER A 105 8.09 -5.96 -5.71
C SER A 105 8.36 -6.77 -4.45
N GLY A 106 8.44 -8.08 -4.64
CA GLY A 106 8.74 -9.04 -3.58
C GLY A 106 9.42 -10.25 -4.20
N TYR A 107 10.15 -11.01 -3.39
CA TYR A 107 10.91 -12.17 -3.85
C TYR A 107 10.52 -13.40 -3.06
N THR A 108 10.43 -14.54 -3.72
CA THR A 108 10.29 -15.84 -3.05
C THR A 108 11.08 -16.93 -3.74
N GLU A 109 11.65 -17.81 -2.92
CA GLU A 109 12.24 -19.09 -3.32
C GLU A 109 11.32 -20.27 -2.99
N LYS A 110 10.25 -20.04 -2.22
CA LYS A 110 9.36 -21.07 -1.69
C LYS A 110 7.92 -20.80 -2.12
N GLY A 111 7.10 -21.85 -2.26
CA GLY A 111 5.69 -21.75 -2.67
C GLY A 111 4.72 -21.08 -1.67
N HIS A 112 5.21 -20.34 -0.68
CA HIS A 112 4.37 -19.59 0.26
C HIS A 112 4.04 -18.19 -0.26
N ASP A 113 2.95 -17.60 0.24
CA ASP A 113 2.56 -16.23 -0.07
C ASP A 113 3.64 -15.23 0.35
N VAL A 114 3.86 -14.21 -0.49
CA VAL A 114 4.87 -13.17 -0.25
C VAL A 114 4.25 -12.01 0.48
N ILE A 115 4.80 -11.74 1.66
CA ILE A 115 4.36 -10.66 2.54
C ILE A 115 5.48 -9.64 2.65
N ILE A 116 5.26 -8.44 2.13
CA ILE A 116 6.23 -7.34 2.19
C ILE A 116 5.76 -6.23 3.14
N PRO A 117 6.67 -5.40 3.67
CA PRO A 117 6.28 -4.14 4.31
C PRO A 117 5.51 -3.24 3.35
N GLY A 118 4.37 -2.71 3.78
CA GLY A 118 3.54 -1.81 2.98
C GLY A 118 4.08 -0.38 2.92
N SER A 119 3.24 0.59 3.19
CA SER A 119 3.51 2.03 3.20
C SER A 119 2.93 2.59 4.49
N THR A 120 3.49 3.70 4.98
CA THR A 120 3.07 4.30 6.25
C THR A 120 1.59 4.72 6.21
N ILE A 121 0.78 4.16 7.10
CA ILE A 121 -0.70 4.25 7.01
C ILE A 121 -1.25 5.66 7.25
N GLY A 122 -0.47 6.54 7.90
CA GLY A 122 -0.90 7.87 8.30
C GLY A 122 -1.42 8.71 7.13
N LYS A 123 -0.62 8.81 6.06
CA LYS A 123 -0.96 9.58 4.84
C LYS A 123 -1.32 8.71 3.64
N LEU A 124 -1.31 7.40 3.81
CA LEU A 124 -1.65 6.47 2.74
C LEU A 124 -3.13 6.60 2.36
N ASP A 125 -3.37 6.77 1.06
CA ASP A 125 -4.65 6.48 0.44
C ASP A 125 -4.73 4.97 0.21
N ILE A 126 -5.55 4.27 1.00
CA ILE A 126 -5.70 2.81 0.87
C ILE A 126 -6.49 2.40 -0.38
N ASN A 127 -7.08 3.36 -1.08
CA ASN A 127 -7.74 3.16 -2.37
C ASN A 127 -6.79 3.45 -3.54
N ILE A 128 -5.50 3.71 -3.31
CA ILE A 128 -4.55 3.83 -4.40
C ILE A 128 -4.47 2.50 -5.19
N TRP A 129 -4.32 2.59 -6.51
CA TRP A 129 -4.04 1.42 -7.34
C TRP A 129 -2.60 0.94 -7.12
N VAL A 130 -2.41 -0.38 -7.17
CA VAL A 130 -1.12 -1.05 -6.98
C VAL A 130 -0.90 -2.05 -8.09
N ILE A 131 0.34 -2.13 -8.57
CA ILE A 131 0.85 -3.27 -9.35
C ILE A 131 1.94 -3.92 -8.53
N PHE A 132 1.81 -5.22 -8.28
CA PHE A 132 2.73 -6.02 -7.49
C PHE A 132 3.37 -7.09 -8.36
N VAL A 133 4.69 -6.97 -8.56
CA VAL A 133 5.56 -7.97 -9.16
C VAL A 133 6.06 -8.96 -8.10
N LEU A 134 5.76 -10.24 -8.27
CA LEU A 134 6.41 -11.32 -7.54
C LEU A 134 7.56 -11.88 -8.38
N ARG A 135 8.78 -11.74 -7.86
CA ARG A 135 10.02 -12.26 -8.44
C ARG A 135 10.26 -13.68 -7.94
N LYS A 136 10.54 -14.60 -8.85
CA LYS A 136 10.79 -16.02 -8.58
C LYS A 136 12.09 -16.47 -9.21
N ASP A 137 12.61 -17.60 -8.71
CA ASP A 137 13.72 -18.33 -9.30
C ASP A 137 14.91 -17.41 -9.63
N ASN A 138 15.38 -16.63 -8.66
CA ASN A 138 16.43 -15.63 -8.85
C ASN A 138 16.17 -14.66 -10.02
N ASN A 139 14.97 -14.07 -10.04
CA ASN A 139 14.50 -13.12 -11.06
C ASN A 139 14.41 -13.72 -12.48
N GLN A 140 14.24 -15.04 -12.63
CA GLN A 140 14.01 -15.69 -13.92
C GLN A 140 12.54 -15.70 -14.32
N GLN A 141 11.63 -15.67 -13.35
CA GLN A 141 10.18 -15.65 -13.58
C GLN A 141 9.50 -14.57 -12.75
N PHE A 142 8.49 -13.93 -13.35
CA PHE A 142 7.71 -12.87 -12.71
C PHE A 142 6.21 -13.14 -12.80
N ASP A 143 5.54 -13.17 -11.66
CA ASP A 143 4.09 -13.12 -11.62
C ASP A 143 3.62 -11.71 -11.29
N ILE A 144 2.61 -11.23 -12.00
CA ILE A 144 2.06 -9.89 -11.81
C ILE A 144 0.66 -9.99 -11.25
N ARG A 145 0.38 -9.18 -10.23
CA ARG A 145 -0.96 -8.93 -9.74
C ARG A 145 -1.20 -7.44 -9.61
N TYR A 146 -2.47 -7.07 -9.53
CA TYR A 146 -2.86 -5.67 -9.38
C TYR A 146 -4.10 -5.52 -8.51
N GLY A 147 -4.40 -4.30 -8.10
CA GLY A 147 -5.61 -4.02 -7.35
C GLY A 147 -5.50 -2.76 -6.51
N ARG A 148 -6.57 -2.43 -5.79
CA ARG A 148 -6.53 -1.37 -4.77
C ARG A 148 -5.66 -1.82 -3.60
N TYR A 149 -4.93 -0.89 -3.00
CA TYR A 149 -3.96 -1.16 -1.94
C TYR A 149 -4.56 -1.94 -0.76
N TYR A 150 -5.79 -1.59 -0.35
CA TYR A 150 -6.48 -2.26 0.76
C TYR A 150 -6.62 -3.78 0.57
N LYS A 151 -6.67 -4.28 -0.67
CA LYS A 151 -6.79 -5.71 -0.94
C LYS A 151 -5.57 -6.51 -0.48
N GLY A 152 -4.40 -5.91 -0.57
CA GLY A 152 -3.16 -6.55 -0.13
C GLY A 152 -2.93 -6.45 1.37
N ILE A 153 -3.64 -5.58 2.08
CA ILE A 153 -3.40 -5.35 3.52
C ILE A 153 -3.60 -6.65 4.29
N LYS A 154 -2.53 -7.11 4.95
CA LYS A 154 -2.52 -8.25 5.84
C LYS A 154 -2.06 -7.81 7.22
N ILE A 155 -2.93 -8.02 8.20
CA ILE A 155 -2.64 -7.76 9.61
C ILE A 155 -2.21 -9.08 10.21
N THR A 156 -1.11 -9.05 10.97
CA THR A 156 -0.62 -10.23 11.68
C THR A 156 -0.58 -9.96 13.18
N GLU A 157 -0.66 -11.02 13.98
CA GLU A 157 -0.58 -10.94 15.44
C GLU A 157 0.80 -10.50 15.95
N ASN A 158 1.78 -10.37 15.03
CA ASN A 158 3.18 -10.07 15.31
C ASN A 158 3.67 -8.83 14.56
N ASP A 159 2.78 -7.89 14.25
CA ASP A 159 3.15 -6.64 13.59
C ASP A 159 3.96 -5.72 14.51
N LEU A 160 5.13 -5.28 14.04
CA LEU A 160 5.95 -4.26 14.71
C LEU A 160 5.47 -2.86 14.34
N PHE A 161 5.48 -1.92 15.27
CA PHE A 161 5.27 -0.51 14.94
C PHE A 161 6.58 0.09 14.39
N GLN A 162 6.51 0.97 13.40
CA GLN A 162 7.70 1.66 12.84
C GLN A 162 7.74 3.12 13.30
N ASP A 163 8.93 3.72 13.35
CA ASP A 163 9.33 5.00 13.98
C ASP A 163 8.35 6.19 13.90
N ARG A 164 7.42 6.23 12.95
CA ARG A 164 6.53 7.40 12.74
C ARG A 164 5.05 7.08 12.64
N THR A 165 4.69 5.91 12.10
CA THR A 165 3.31 5.44 11.99
C THR A 165 3.29 3.95 11.72
N PRO A 166 2.20 3.24 12.06
CA PRO A 166 2.06 1.85 11.67
C PRO A 166 2.15 1.64 10.16
N ARG A 167 2.73 0.50 9.75
CA ARG A 167 2.94 0.12 8.35
C ARG A 167 2.34 -1.27 8.13
N PRO A 168 1.11 -1.38 7.59
CA PRO A 168 0.52 -2.69 7.35
C PRO A 168 1.40 -3.48 6.39
N LYS A 169 1.39 -4.80 6.53
CA LYS A 169 2.03 -5.67 5.55
C LYS A 169 1.14 -5.83 4.33
N LEU A 170 1.75 -6.12 3.19
CA LEU A 170 1.06 -6.43 1.95
C LEU A 170 1.31 -7.88 1.57
N ALA A 171 0.24 -8.66 1.45
CA ALA A 171 0.24 -10.00 0.91
C ALA A 171 0.00 -9.98 -0.61
N TRP A 172 0.90 -10.60 -1.37
CA TRP A 172 0.76 -10.73 -2.82
C TRP A 172 -0.54 -11.43 -3.19
N SER A 173 -0.91 -12.49 -2.48
CA SER A 173 -2.12 -13.26 -2.76
C SER A 173 -3.42 -12.48 -2.59
N GLY A 174 -3.41 -11.35 -1.86
CA GLY A 174 -4.57 -10.49 -1.68
C GLY A 174 -4.95 -9.68 -2.91
N PHE A 175 -4.00 -9.48 -3.84
CA PHE A 175 -4.24 -8.75 -5.09
C PHE A 175 -4.90 -9.63 -6.16
N GLN A 176 -5.50 -8.97 -7.13
CA GLN A 176 -6.20 -9.60 -8.26
C GLN A 176 -5.20 -10.10 -9.30
N LYS A 177 -5.52 -11.22 -9.93
CA LYS A 177 -4.83 -11.72 -11.12
C LYS A 177 -5.15 -10.85 -12.33
N ILE A 178 -4.29 -10.89 -13.34
CA ILE A 178 -4.40 -10.07 -14.56
C ILE A 178 -5.66 -10.33 -15.39
N ASP A 179 -6.25 -11.53 -15.28
CA ASP A 179 -7.45 -11.95 -15.99
C ASP A 179 -8.74 -11.49 -15.30
N GLU A 180 -8.69 -11.20 -14.00
CA GLU A 180 -9.84 -10.71 -13.23
C GLU A 180 -10.24 -9.28 -13.65
N ASN A 181 -11.49 -8.89 -13.40
CA ASN A 181 -11.92 -7.51 -13.63
C ASN A 181 -11.51 -6.61 -12.46
N PRO A 182 -11.11 -5.34 -12.67
CA PRO A 182 -10.74 -4.45 -11.58
C PRO A 182 -11.89 -4.33 -10.56
N ASP A 183 -11.59 -4.52 -9.29
CA ASP A 183 -12.51 -4.19 -8.21
C ASP A 183 -12.42 -2.67 -7.95
N ASP A 184 -13.48 -1.97 -8.32
CA ASP A 184 -13.60 -0.52 -8.23
C ASP A 184 -14.14 -0.04 -6.87
N LYS A 185 -14.44 -0.96 -5.94
CA LYS A 185 -14.91 -0.62 -4.60
C LYS A 185 -13.91 0.27 -3.88
N ILE A 186 -14.42 1.41 -3.41
CA ILE A 186 -13.75 2.32 -2.50
C ILE A 186 -14.11 1.95 -1.06
N VAL A 187 -13.12 1.91 -0.18
CA VAL A 187 -13.30 1.62 1.23
C VAL A 187 -12.77 2.75 2.09
N ASP A 188 -13.40 2.96 3.25
CA ASP A 188 -12.91 3.91 4.23
C ASP A 188 -11.68 3.36 4.96
N LYS A 189 -10.72 4.24 5.19
CA LYS A 189 -9.54 3.90 6.00
C LYS A 189 -9.96 3.67 7.43
N ASP A 190 -9.65 2.47 7.95
CA ASP A 190 -9.82 2.19 9.37
C ASP A 190 -9.08 3.25 10.19
N LYS A 191 -9.74 3.78 11.22
CA LYS A 191 -9.17 4.78 12.13
C LYS A 191 -8.51 4.12 13.34
N GLU A 192 -8.75 2.84 13.57
CA GLU A 192 -8.30 2.08 14.73
C GLU A 192 -6.91 1.47 14.55
N TRP A 193 -6.15 1.85 13.51
CA TRP A 193 -4.79 1.32 13.28
C TRP A 193 -3.89 1.44 14.51
N ILE A 194 -3.90 2.60 15.18
CA ILE A 194 -3.08 2.82 16.38
C ILE A 194 -3.47 1.84 17.49
N LYS A 195 -4.78 1.64 17.72
CA LYS A 195 -5.29 0.70 18.70
C LYS A 195 -4.90 -0.73 18.38
N ARG A 196 -5.00 -1.14 17.10
CA ARG A 196 -4.60 -2.48 16.65
C ARG A 196 -3.12 -2.74 16.92
N TYR A 197 -2.25 -1.80 16.60
CA TYR A 197 -0.81 -1.95 16.86
C TYR A 197 -0.47 -1.94 18.35
N ALA A 198 -1.19 -1.16 19.16
CA ALA A 198 -1.05 -1.22 20.62
C ALA A 198 -1.46 -2.60 21.16
N GLN A 199 -2.56 -3.18 20.68
CA GLN A 199 -3.00 -4.53 21.06
C GLN A 199 -1.96 -5.59 20.66
N VAL A 200 -1.43 -5.50 19.44
CA VAL A 200 -0.38 -6.40 18.97
C VAL A 200 0.88 -6.29 19.83
N ALA A 201 1.33 -5.09 20.19
CA ALA A 201 2.49 -4.89 21.04
C ALA A 201 2.34 -5.56 22.41
N VAL A 202 1.14 -5.47 23.02
CA VAL A 202 0.84 -6.16 24.29
C VAL A 202 0.76 -7.67 24.10
N ASN A 203 0.08 -8.15 23.06
CA ASN A 203 -0.08 -9.58 22.81
C ASN A 203 1.27 -10.28 22.56
N ARG A 204 2.22 -9.61 21.92
CA ARG A 204 3.58 -10.13 21.71
C ARG A 204 4.35 -10.36 23.02
N ILE A 205 4.08 -9.56 24.06
CA ILE A 205 4.65 -9.78 25.40
C ILE A 205 3.97 -10.96 26.10
N ILE A 206 2.65 -11.09 25.95
CA ILE A 206 1.88 -12.17 26.59
C ILE A 206 2.21 -13.53 25.96
N ASN A 207 2.35 -13.57 24.64
CA ASN A 207 2.55 -14.80 23.87
C ASN A 207 4.04 -15.03 23.56
N ASP A 208 4.78 -15.45 24.59
CA ASP A 208 6.24 -15.68 24.55
C ASP A 208 6.67 -16.90 23.69
N GLU A 209 5.71 -17.67 23.14
CA GLU A 209 5.98 -18.83 22.29
C GLU A 209 6.62 -18.47 20.93
N LEU A 210 6.55 -17.19 20.55
CA LEU A 210 7.12 -16.67 19.33
C LEU A 210 8.49 -16.09 19.62
N ASN A 211 9.52 -16.94 19.71
CA ASN A 211 10.97 -16.68 19.88
C ASN A 211 11.57 -15.57 18.97
N ARG A 212 11.03 -14.35 19.01
CA ARG A 212 11.39 -13.18 18.20
C ARG A 212 11.20 -11.94 19.06
N SER A 213 12.05 -11.81 20.07
CA SER A 213 12.14 -10.58 20.86
C SER A 213 12.56 -9.42 19.95
N SER A 214 11.84 -8.32 20.06
CA SER A 214 12.18 -7.04 19.46
C SER A 214 12.53 -6.07 20.59
N TRP A 215 13.44 -5.12 20.34
CA TRP A 215 13.67 -4.00 21.26
C TRP A 215 12.36 -3.24 21.61
N GLN A 216 11.35 -3.32 20.74
CA GLN A 216 10.02 -2.74 20.96
C GLN A 216 9.29 -3.41 22.13
N ASP A 217 9.52 -4.70 22.37
CA ASP A 217 8.91 -5.43 23.49
C ASP A 217 9.52 -4.95 24.80
N ASP A 218 10.85 -4.84 24.85
CA ASP A 218 11.58 -4.28 26.00
C ASP A 218 11.11 -2.86 26.31
N LEU A 219 10.93 -2.02 25.29
CA LEU A 219 10.40 -0.67 25.48
C LEU A 219 9.00 -0.70 26.12
N VAL A 220 8.09 -1.53 25.63
CA VAL A 220 6.73 -1.62 26.20
C VAL A 220 6.77 -2.16 27.63
N ILE A 221 7.63 -3.13 27.92
CA ILE A 221 7.86 -3.66 29.27
C ILE A 221 8.39 -2.56 30.19
N GLU A 222 9.38 -1.78 29.76
CA GLU A 222 9.95 -0.68 30.55
C GLU A 222 8.94 0.46 30.76
N ILE A 223 8.08 0.77 29.78
CA ILE A 223 6.96 1.71 29.96
C ILE A 223 6.02 1.19 31.06
N ILE A 224 5.65 -0.09 31.03
CA ILE A 224 4.78 -0.69 32.05
C ILE A 224 5.44 -0.62 33.43
N LYS A 225 6.70 -1.03 33.57
CA LYS A 225 7.45 -0.96 34.83
C LYS A 225 7.55 0.46 35.36
N TYR A 226 7.83 1.43 34.49
CA TYR A 226 7.91 2.84 34.85
C TYR A 226 6.59 3.35 35.40
N LEU A 227 5.45 3.06 34.75
CA LEU A 227 4.13 3.47 35.22
C LEU A 227 3.71 2.78 36.52
N LEU A 228 4.09 1.52 36.72
CA LEU A 228 3.82 0.79 37.97
C LEU A 228 4.61 1.37 39.16
N ASN A 229 5.84 1.84 38.92
CA ASN A 229 6.70 2.42 39.95
C ASN A 229 6.43 3.91 40.21
N ASN A 230 5.69 4.60 39.33
CA ASN A 230 5.40 6.04 39.43
C ASN A 230 3.89 6.29 39.21
N PRO A 231 3.00 5.81 40.12
CA PRO A 231 1.55 5.86 39.94
C PRO A 231 0.99 7.29 39.82
N GLU A 232 1.63 8.28 40.43
CA GLU A 232 1.28 9.70 40.31
C GLU A 232 1.41 10.22 38.86
N ILE A 233 2.39 9.72 38.10
CA ILE A 233 2.55 10.08 36.68
C ILE A 233 1.40 9.49 35.86
N LEU A 234 0.99 8.25 36.17
CA LEU A 234 -0.18 7.65 35.54
C LEU A 234 -1.44 8.47 35.80
N GLU A 235 -1.65 8.93 37.04
CA GLU A 235 -2.79 9.78 37.40
C GLU A 235 -2.76 11.13 36.66
N GLU A 236 -1.60 11.75 36.52
CA GLU A 236 -1.45 12.98 35.74
C GLU A 236 -1.75 12.76 34.25
N ILE A 237 -1.24 11.67 33.65
CA ILE A 237 -1.53 11.29 32.26
C ILE A 237 -3.04 11.09 32.07
N MET A 238 -3.69 10.33 32.96
CA MET A 238 -5.12 10.07 32.88
C MET A 238 -5.95 11.35 32.99
N LYS A 239 -5.59 12.24 33.92
CA LYS A 239 -6.21 13.57 34.07
C LYS A 239 -6.04 14.41 32.79
N LYS A 240 -4.83 14.46 32.24
CA LYS A 240 -4.52 15.22 31.02
C LYS A 240 -5.27 14.70 29.80
N LEU A 241 -5.42 13.38 29.68
CA LEU A 241 -6.13 12.73 28.58
C LEU A 241 -7.65 12.64 28.81
N SER A 242 -8.16 13.16 29.93
CA SER A 242 -9.57 13.03 30.34
C SER A 242 -10.06 11.58 30.36
N ILE A 243 -9.18 10.65 30.75
CA ILE A 243 -9.50 9.23 30.88
C ILE A 243 -10.00 8.98 32.30
N ASP A 244 -11.28 8.68 32.43
CA ASP A 244 -11.85 8.24 33.72
C ASP A 244 -11.32 6.84 34.07
N LYS A 245 -10.62 6.74 35.21
CA LYS A 245 -10.02 5.51 35.74
C LYS A 245 -11.04 4.39 35.92
N ASN A 246 -12.25 4.70 36.35
CA ASN A 246 -13.30 3.73 36.56
C ASN A 246 -13.89 3.24 35.23
N ILE A 247 -13.99 4.11 34.22
CA ILE A 247 -14.41 3.74 32.86
C ILE A 247 -13.33 2.90 32.16
N LEU A 248 -12.06 3.23 32.34
CA LEU A 248 -10.94 2.48 31.76
C LEU A 248 -10.89 1.05 32.33
N ILE A 249 -10.97 0.91 33.66
CA ILE A 249 -11.02 -0.40 34.32
C ILE A 249 -12.26 -1.20 33.90
N ALA A 250 -13.42 -0.54 33.75
CA ALA A 250 -14.65 -1.20 33.27
C ALA A 250 -14.59 -1.64 31.79
N LYS A 251 -13.84 -0.93 30.95
CA LYS A 251 -13.60 -1.29 29.54
C LYS A 251 -12.54 -2.37 29.35
N ILE A 252 -11.59 -2.50 30.27
CA ILE A 252 -10.55 -3.54 30.25
C ILE A 252 -11.10 -4.90 30.75
N LYS A 253 -12.12 -4.88 31.62
CA LYS A 253 -12.75 -6.08 32.18
C LYS A 253 -13.90 -6.67 31.34
N LYS A 254 -14.18 -6.13 30.16
CA LYS A 254 -15.18 -6.62 29.20
C LYS A 254 -14.48 -7.11 27.94
#